data_AF-A0A2M7N1E9-F1
#
_entry.id   AF-A0A2M7N1E9-F1
#
_cell.length_a   1.000
_cell.length_b   1.000
_cell.length_c   1.000
_cell.angle_alpha   90.00
_cell.angle_beta   90.00
_cell.angle_gamma   90.00
#
_symmetry.space_group_name_H-M   'P 1'
#
loop_
_entity.id
_entity.type
_entity.pdbx_description
1 polymer ?
#
loop_
_entity_poly.entity_id
_entity_poly.type
_entity_poly.pdbx_seq_one_letter_code
_entity_poly.pdbx_strand_id
1 'polypeptide(L)' 'VDSVLKITVYNKDKNNNVFASYQPGRNGKYTIALPPGNWKLEIIGSAYLPYNKDILIRDEQPLQVLIIQNIYLKKK' A
#
# COMPACT_ATOMS: atom_id res chain seq x y z
N VAL A 1 -23.75 0.49 -3.86
CA VAL A 1 -22.70 1.42 -4.33
C VAL A 1 -21.37 0.70 -4.17
N ASP A 2 -20.71 0.34 -5.27
CA ASP A 2 -19.39 -0.29 -5.22
C ASP A 2 -18.44 0.63 -4.45
N SER A 3 -17.84 0.12 -3.40
CA SER A 3 -16.93 0.88 -2.56
C SER A 3 -15.63 1.08 -3.32
N VAL A 4 -15.44 2.27 -3.90
CA VAL A 4 -14.19 2.63 -4.58
C VAL A 4 -13.09 2.70 -3.53
N LEU A 5 -12.13 1.77 -3.62
CA LEU A 5 -10.94 1.74 -2.78
C LEU A 5 -9.84 2.56 -3.44
N LYS A 6 -9.14 3.38 -2.64
CA LYS A 6 -7.93 4.09 -3.03
C LYS A 6 -6.79 3.63 -2.15
N ILE A 7 -5.73 3.12 -2.77
CA ILE A 7 -4.47 2.75 -2.12
C ILE A 7 -3.48 3.87 -2.39
N THR A 8 -3.01 4.56 -1.37
CA THR A 8 -1.98 5.59 -1.47
C THR A 8 -0.69 5.08 -0.83
N VAL A 9 0.44 5.26 -1.51
CA VAL A 9 1.75 4.95 -0.97
C VAL A 9 2.52 6.25 -0.76
N TYR A 10 3.05 6.41 0.44
CA TYR A 10 3.85 7.55 0.86
C TYR A 10 5.29 7.11 1.08
N ASN A 11 6.24 7.95 0.67
CA ASN A 11 7.65 7.77 0.96
C ASN A 11 7.97 8.42 2.32
N LYS A 12 8.25 7.62 3.34
CA LYS A 12 8.56 8.14 4.69
C LYS A 12 9.92 8.84 4.73
N ASP A 13 10.86 8.39 3.92
CA ASP A 13 12.20 9.00 3.82
C ASP A 13 12.17 10.38 3.15
N LYS A 14 11.12 10.68 2.38
CA LYS A 14 10.88 11.98 1.72
C LYS A 14 9.70 12.72 2.34
N ASN A 15 9.71 12.91 3.66
CA ASN A 15 8.71 13.69 4.41
C ASN A 15 7.26 13.23 4.21
N ASN A 16 7.02 11.92 4.06
CA ASN A 16 5.70 11.36 3.74
C ASN A 16 5.10 11.94 2.44
N ASN A 17 5.93 12.30 1.45
CA ASN A 17 5.43 12.69 0.14
C ASN A 17 4.72 11.52 -0.54
N VAL A 18 3.62 11.80 -1.23
CA VAL A 18 2.90 10.81 -2.02
C VAL A 18 3.82 10.31 -3.13
N PHE A 19 4.09 9.00 -3.13
CA PHE A 19 4.82 8.33 -4.19
C PHE A 19 3.87 7.97 -5.33
N ALA A 20 2.75 7.32 -5.01
CA ALA A 20 1.76 6.90 -6.00
C ALA A 20 0.39 6.64 -5.36
N SER A 21 -0.65 6.64 -6.18
CA SER A 21 -2.01 6.26 -5.81
C SER A 21 -2.55 5.24 -6.81
N TYR A 22 -3.21 4.20 -6.31
CA TYR A 22 -3.72 3.08 -7.09
C TYR A 22 -5.17 2.79 -6.72
N GLN A 23 -5.91 2.20 -7.65
CA GLN A 23 -7.16 1.52 -7.37
C GLN A 23 -6.91 0.02 -7.54
N PRO A 24 -7.29 -0.83 -6.56
CA PRO A 24 -7.13 -2.27 -6.70
C PRO A 24 -8.01 -2.79 -7.84
N GLY A 25 -7.59 -3.89 -8.48
CA GLY A 25 -8.36 -4.53 -9.53
C GLY A 25 -9.72 -5.04 -9.03
N ARG A 26 -10.61 -5.44 -9.95
CA ARG A 26 -11.97 -5.91 -9.64
C ARG A 26 -12.03 -7.08 -8.64
N ASN A 27 -10.94 -7.83 -8.51
CA ASN A 27 -10.77 -8.95 -7.58
C ASN A 27 -10.03 -8.56 -6.28
N GLY A 28 -9.82 -7.27 -6.02
CA GLY A 28 -9.10 -6.77 -4.85
C GLY A 28 -7.57 -6.96 -4.93
N LYS A 29 -7.03 -7.51 -6.04
CA LYS A 29 -5.59 -7.67 -6.20
C LYS A 29 -4.93 -6.34 -6.56
N TYR A 30 -3.72 -6.16 -6.06
CA TYR A 30 -2.87 -5.00 -6.35
C TYR A 30 -1.41 -5.43 -6.41
N THR A 31 -0.59 -4.66 -7.11
CA THR A 31 0.86 -4.86 -7.20
C THR A 31 1.52 -3.49 -7.18
N ILE A 32 2.54 -3.34 -6.35
CA ILE A 32 3.23 -2.07 -6.15
C ILE A 32 4.73 -2.37 -6.24
N ALA A 33 5.42 -1.70 -7.16
CA ALA A 33 6.87 -1.74 -7.24
C ALA A 33 7.44 -0.60 -6.39
N LEU A 34 8.24 -0.95 -5.37
CA LEU A 34 8.87 0.01 -4.47
C LEU A 34 10.38 -0.19 -4.48
N PRO A 35 11.18 0.88 -4.67
CA PRO A 35 12.61 0.81 -4.44
C PRO A 35 12.91 0.63 -2.94
N PRO A 36 14.16 0.28 -2.58
CA PRO A 36 14.61 0.28 -1.19
C PRO A 36 14.28 1.60 -0.47
N GLY A 37 13.84 1.49 0.79
CA GLY A 37 13.42 2.62 1.60
C GLY A 37 12.27 2.30 2.56
N ASN A 38 11.86 3.32 3.30
CA ASN A 38 10.72 3.28 4.21
C ASN A 38 9.46 3.88 3.57
N TRP A 39 8.38 3.12 3.61
CA TRP A 39 7.12 3.46 2.97
C TRP A 39 5.95 3.32 3.93
N LYS A 40 4.91 4.10 3.67
CA LYS A 40 3.61 3.97 4.33
C LYS A 40 2.55 3.70 3.28
N LEU A 41 1.79 2.63 3.45
CA LEU A 41 0.64 2.29 2.64
C LEU A 41 -0.63 2.69 3.40
N GLU A 42 -1.50 3.44 2.74
CA GLU A 42 -2.82 3.84 3.24
C GLU A 42 -3.89 3.33 2.28
N ILE A 43 -4.95 2.74 2.82
CA ILE A 43 -6.13 2.34 2.04
C ILE A 43 -7.35 3.05 2.59
N ILE A 44 -8.02 3.80 1.73
CA ILE A 44 -9.25 4.52 2.03
C ILE A 44 -10.37 4.00 1.13
N GLY A 45 -11.54 3.78 1.71
CA GLY A 45 -12.77 3.49 0.98
C GLY A 45 -13.96 4.10 1.70
N SER A 46 -15.00 4.46 0.95
CA SER A 46 -16.21 5.07 1.53
C SER A 46 -16.84 4.19 2.63
N ALA A 47 -16.91 2.88 2.40
CA ALA A 47 -17.52 1.89 3.30
C ALA A 47 -16.57 1.26 4.34
N TYR A 48 -15.29 1.63 4.37
CA TYR A 48 -14.28 0.99 5.22
C TYR A 48 -13.57 2.01 6.11
N LEU A 49 -13.15 1.58 7.30
CA LEU A 49 -12.24 2.36 8.13
C LEU A 49 -10.88 2.48 7.43
N PRO A 50 -10.18 3.63 7.53
CA PRO A 50 -8.85 3.78 6.96
C PRO A 50 -7.88 2.72 7.47
N TYR A 51 -7.14 2.10 6.56
CA TYR A 51 -6.09 1.15 6.89
C TYR A 51 -4.72 1.78 6.64
N ASN A 52 -3.79 1.64 7.58
CA ASN A 52 -2.43 2.14 7.46
C ASN A 52 -1.44 1.02 7.75
N LYS A 53 -0.36 0.93 6.98
CA LYS A 53 0.73 -0.03 7.19
C LYS A 53 2.07 0.56 6.81
N ASP A 54 3.07 0.38 7.66
CA ASP A 54 4.46 0.67 7.34
C ASP A 54 5.10 -0.52 6.58
N ILE A 55 5.92 -0.21 5.59
CA ILE A 55 6.63 -1.17 4.73
C ILE A 55 8.10 -0.73 4.67
N LEU A 56 9.02 -1.64 4.99
CA LEU A 56 10.45 -1.46 4.83
C LEU A 56 10.95 -2.35 3.69
N ILE A 57 11.57 -1.76 2.67
CA ILE A 57 12.26 -2.49 1.60
C ILE A 57 13.77 -2.29 1.81
N ARG A 58 14.51 -3.38 2.04
CA ARG A 58 15.96 -3.34 2.24
C ARG A 58 16.71 -3.55 0.93
N ASP A 59 17.91 -2.98 0.83
CA ASP A 59 18.81 -3.08 -0.32
C ASP A 59 19.82 -4.23 -0.18
N GLU A 60 19.42 -5.35 0.45
CA GLU A 60 20.35 -6.46 0.75
C GLU A 60 20.52 -7.42 -0.45
N GLN A 61 21.76 -7.61 -0.90
CA GLN A 61 22.13 -8.60 -1.90
C GLN A 61 22.43 -9.99 -1.27
N PRO A 62 21.87 -11.10 -1.81
CA PRO A 62 20.69 -11.19 -2.64
C PRO A 62 19.54 -11.83 -1.85
N LEU A 63 18.43 -11.12 -1.64
CA LEU A 63 17.12 -11.78 -1.48
C LEU A 63 16.05 -10.87 -2.07
N GLN A 64 15.41 -11.31 -3.15
CA GLN A 64 14.25 -10.65 -3.74
C GLN A 64 13.21 -10.38 -2.64
N VAL A 65 12.96 -9.12 -2.31
CA VAL A 65 11.96 -8.75 -1.30
C VAL A 65 10.58 -8.74 -1.95
N LEU A 66 10.09 -9.91 -2.36
CA LEU A 66 8.71 -10.08 -2.79
C LEU A 66 7.82 -10.18 -1.56
N ILE A 67 7.08 -9.10 -1.26
CA ILE A 67 6.11 -9.08 -0.17
C ILE A 67 4.74 -9.50 -0.72
N ILE A 68 4.31 -10.72 -0.42
CA ILE A 68 2.94 -11.19 -0.70
C ILE A 68 2.13 -11.09 0.58
N GLN A 69 1.01 -10.35 0.54
CA GLN A 69 0.15 -10.15 1.70
C GLN A 69 -1.31 -9.99 1.28
N ASN A 70 -2.20 -10.51 2.13
CA ASN A 70 -3.63 -10.23 2.06
C ASN A 70 -3.97 -9.14 3.07
N ILE A 71 -4.69 -8.10 2.63
CA ILE A 71 -5.17 -7.03 3.51
C ILE A 71 -6.68 -7.17 3.67
N TYR A 72 -7.15 -7.21 4.91
CA TYR A 72 -8.56 -7.27 5.26
C TYR A 72 -8.99 -5.93 5.87
N LEU A 73 -9.98 -5.28 5.27
CA LEU A 73 -10.49 -3.98 5.72
C LEU A 73 -11.69 -4.15 6.64
N LYS A 74 -11.72 -3.38 7.73
CA LYS A 74 -12.87 -3.32 8.63
C LYS A 74 -13.92 -2.36 8.06
N LYS A 75 -15.17 -2.83 7.97
CA LYS A 75 -16.31 -1.97 7.59
C LYS A 75 -16.59 -0.92 8.66
N LYS A 76 -17.10 0.23 8.22
CA LYS A 76 -17.66 1.25 9.11
C LYS A 76 -18.97 0.77 9.73
#